data_AF-A0A447IQ20-F1
#
_entry.id   AF-A0A447IQ20-F1
#
_cell.length_a   1.000
_cell.length_b   1.000
_cell.length_c   1.000
_cell.angle_alpha   90.00
_cell.angle_beta   90.00
_cell.angle_gamma   90.00
#
_symmetry.space_group_name_H-M   'P 1'
#
loop_
_entity.id
_entity.type
_entity.pdbx_description
1 polymer ?
#
loop_
_entity_poly.entity_id
_entity_poly.type
_entity_poly.pdbx_seq_one_letter_code
_entity_poly.pdbx_strand_id
1 'polypeptide(L)' 'MGKLSIRDEGVNDLAETLAEMLGVTKTEAVRQAIQNEIERIRSMPTIEDQIAALQERVKNYGFRSTHIVPPKGKR' A
#
# COMPACT_ATOMS: atom_id res chain seq x y z
N MET A 1 6.84 1.35 -31.27
CA MET A 1 7.40 0.92 -29.97
C MET A 1 8.22 2.07 -29.41
N GLY A 2 7.87 2.58 -28.23
CA GLY A 2 8.68 3.60 -27.55
C GLY A 2 9.90 2.96 -26.88
N LYS A 3 10.98 3.73 -26.73
CA LYS A 3 12.20 3.31 -26.02
C LYS A 3 12.33 4.15 -24.75
N LEU A 4 12.35 3.50 -23.59
CA LEU A 4 12.73 4.13 -22.32
C LEU A 4 14.25 4.02 -22.18
N SER A 5 14.93 5.16 -22.00
CA SER A 5 16.37 5.20 -21.77
C SER A 5 16.62 5.99 -20.49
N ILE A 6 17.12 5.32 -19.47
CA ILE A 6 17.53 5.94 -18.20
C ILE A 6 19.06 5.89 -18.15
N ARG A 7 19.70 7.03 -17.91
CA ARG A 7 21.16 7.16 -17.81
C ARG A 7 21.55 7.39 -16.34
N ASP A 8 21.15 6.45 -15.52
CA ASP A 8 21.44 6.44 -14.09
C ASP A 8 21.96 5.05 -13.74
N GLU A 9 23.19 5.00 -13.20
CA GLU A 9 23.87 3.75 -12.86
C GLU A 9 23.16 3.03 -11.69
N GLY A 10 22.63 3.78 -10.72
CA GLY A 10 21.86 3.19 -9.62
C GLY A 10 20.58 2.50 -10.12
N VAL A 11 19.87 3.10 -11.08
CA VAL A 11 18.71 2.45 -11.71
C VAL A 11 19.13 1.22 -12.52
N ASN A 12 20.30 1.28 -13.17
CA ASN A 12 20.85 0.16 -13.92
C ASN A 12 21.07 -1.06 -13.01
N ASP A 13 21.68 -0.84 -11.84
CA ASP A 13 22.04 -1.88 -10.88
C ASP A 13 20.80 -2.47 -10.19
N LEU A 14 19.82 -1.63 -9.85
CA LEU A 14 18.54 -2.08 -9.31
C LEU A 14 17.80 -2.98 -10.30
N ALA A 15 17.80 -2.60 -11.58
CA ALA A 15 17.14 -3.38 -12.62
C ALA A 15 17.85 -4.70 -12.90
N GLU A 16 19.19 -4.75 -12.78
CA GLU A 16 19.96 -6.00 -12.87
C GLU A 16 19.70 -6.91 -11.67
N THR A 17 19.78 -6.38 -10.46
CA THR A 17 19.52 -7.13 -9.23
C THR A 17 18.12 -7.76 -9.26
N LEU A 18 17.10 -6.98 -9.65
CA LEU A 18 15.73 -7.48 -9.74
C LEU A 18 15.59 -8.55 -10.83
N ALA A 19 16.27 -8.39 -11.96
CA ALA A 19 16.28 -9.37 -13.05
C ALA A 19 16.89 -10.71 -12.61
N GLU A 20 17.99 -10.66 -11.85
CA GLU A 20 18.62 -11.85 -11.27
C GLU A 20 17.70 -12.55 -10.27
N MET A 21 17.08 -11.79 -9.36
CA MET A 21 16.16 -12.34 -8.36
C MET A 21 14.93 -13.03 -8.98
N LEU A 22 14.43 -12.49 -10.10
CA LEU A 22 13.27 -13.02 -10.80
C LEU A 22 13.63 -14.06 -11.88
N GLY A 23 14.92 -14.20 -12.23
CA GLY A 23 15.37 -15.07 -13.32
C GLY A 23 14.87 -14.64 -14.71
N VAL A 24 14.69 -13.34 -14.94
CA VAL A 24 14.16 -12.77 -16.19
C VAL A 24 15.10 -11.73 -16.79
N THR A 25 14.79 -11.21 -17.97
CA THR A 25 15.58 -10.12 -18.57
C THR A 25 15.38 -8.81 -17.81
N LYS A 26 16.38 -7.92 -17.84
CA LYS A 26 16.31 -6.57 -17.26
C LYS A 26 15.06 -5.78 -17.67
N THR A 27 14.74 -5.81 -18.96
CA THR A 27 13.54 -5.15 -19.49
C THR A 27 12.26 -5.71 -18.88
N GLU A 28 12.20 -7.03 -18.70
CA GLU A 28 11.03 -7.69 -18.14
C GLU A 28 10.90 -7.45 -16.64
N ALA A 29 12.02 -7.47 -15.91
CA ALA A 29 12.06 -7.09 -14.50
C ALA A 29 11.54 -5.66 -14.27
N VAL A 30 11.99 -4.70 -15.10
CA VAL A 30 11.50 -3.32 -15.04
C VAL A 30 10.01 -3.23 -15.38
N ARG A 31 9.55 -3.97 -16.40
CA ARG A 31 8.11 -4.01 -16.76
C ARG A 31 7.27 -4.49 -15.57
N GLN A 32 7.66 -5.60 -14.95
CA GLN A 32 6.95 -6.16 -13.80
C GLN A 32 6.98 -5.21 -12.60
N ALA A 33 8.13 -4.58 -12.31
CA ALA A 33 8.23 -3.59 -11.24
C ALA A 33 7.25 -2.43 -11.42
N ILE A 34 7.18 -1.86 -12.63
CA ILE A 34 6.27 -0.76 -12.95
C ILE A 34 4.81 -1.21 -12.84
N GLN A 35 4.48 -2.41 -13.35
CA GLN A 35 3.13 -2.94 -13.27
C GLN A 35 2.71 -3.16 -11.81
N ASN A 36 3.55 -3.80 -11.00
CA ASN A 36 3.29 -4.05 -9.59
C ASN A 36 3.07 -2.75 -8.81
N GLU A 37 3.85 -1.70 -9.10
CA GLU A 37 3.70 -0.41 -8.45
C GLU A 37 2.39 0.28 -8.84
N ILE A 38 2.01 0.23 -10.13
CA ILE A 38 0.72 0.74 -10.60
C ILE A 38 -0.43 0.00 -9.89
N GLU A 39 -0.36 -1.32 -9.80
CA GLU A 39 -1.36 -2.14 -9.11
C GLU A 39 -1.40 -1.83 -7.61
N ARG A 40 -0.25 -1.66 -6.96
CA ARG A 40 -0.16 -1.25 -5.55
C ARG A 40 -0.83 0.08 -5.30
N ILE A 41 -0.55 1.09 -6.13
CA ILE A 41 -1.17 2.42 -6.03
C ILE A 41 -2.69 2.32 -6.26
N ARG A 42 -3.13 1.57 -7.27
CA ARG A 42 -4.56 1.38 -7.58
C ARG A 42 -5.32 0.62 -6.50
N SER A 43 -4.63 -0.26 -5.78
CA SER A 43 -5.21 -1.08 -4.70
C SER A 43 -5.09 -0.43 -3.32
N MET A 44 -4.51 0.78 -3.21
CA MET A 44 -4.51 1.49 -1.93
C MET A 44 -5.96 1.76 -1.50
N PRO A 45 -6.40 1.24 -0.35
CA PRO A 45 -7.76 1.45 0.12
C PRO A 45 -7.95 2.94 0.38
N THR A 46 -9.09 3.46 -0.05
CA THR A 46 -9.44 4.84 0.23
C THR A 46 -9.57 5.07 1.74
N ILE A 47 -9.57 6.34 2.16
CA ILE A 47 -9.83 6.68 3.57
C ILE A 47 -11.20 6.12 4.00
N GLU A 48 -12.18 6.13 3.10
CA GLU A 48 -13.52 5.59 3.32
C GLU A 48 -13.49 4.07 3.54
N ASP A 49 -12.73 3.33 2.72
CA ASP A 49 -12.54 1.88 2.90
C ASP A 49 -11.85 1.56 4.23
N GLN A 50 -10.87 2.38 4.62
CA GLN A 50 -10.17 2.22 5.89
C GLN A 50 -11.09 2.50 7.08
N ILE A 51 -11.95 3.52 6.99
CA ILE A 51 -12.96 3.84 8.02
C ILE A 51 -13.99 2.71 8.10
N ALA A 52 -14.48 2.20 6.97
CA ALA A 52 -15.42 1.09 6.94
C ALA A 52 -14.83 -0.17 7.60
N ALA A 53 -13.59 -0.53 7.27
CA ALA A 53 -12.88 -1.64 7.91
C ALA A 53 -12.68 -1.42 9.42
N LEU A 54 -12.44 -0.18 9.86
CA LEU A 54 -12.34 0.15 11.27
C LEU A 54 -13.69 0.03 11.99
N GLN A 55 -14.76 0.53 11.39
CA GLN A 55 -16.13 0.42 11.91
C GLN A 55 -16.56 -1.04 12.03
N GLU A 56 -16.25 -1.87 11.02
CA GLU A 56 -16.51 -3.30 11.05
C GLU A 56 -15.76 -3.99 12.19
N ARG A 57 -14.48 -3.66 12.37
CA ARG A 57 -13.70 -4.15 13.53
C ARG A 57 -14.32 -3.72 14.85
N VAL A 58 -14.68 -2.45 15.02
CA VAL A 58 -15.31 -1.95 16.26
C VAL A 58 -16.65 -2.66 16.54
N LYS A 59 -17.47 -2.89 15.50
CA LYS A 59 -18.73 -3.64 15.61
C LYS A 59 -18.48 -5.09 16.04
N ASN A 60 -17.48 -5.75 15.46
CA ASN A 60 -17.16 -7.15 15.72
C ASN A 60 -16.47 -7.37 17.08
N TYR A 61 -15.70 -6.40 17.56
CA TYR A 61 -15.06 -6.46 18.88
C TYR A 61 -16.04 -6.17 20.03
N GLY A 62 -17.27 -5.76 19.72
CA GLY A 62 -18.26 -5.34 20.70
C GLY A 62 -17.76 -4.07 21.38
N PHE A 63 -18.38 -2.94 21.06
CA PHE A 63 -18.16 -1.68 21.77
C PHE A 63 -18.38 -1.95 23.27
N ARG A 64 -17.31 -2.29 24.02
CA ARG A 64 -17.30 -2.24 25.47
C ARG A 64 -17.34 -0.75 25.74
N SER A 65 -18.55 -0.20 25.69
CA SER A 65 -18.87 1.14 26.16
C SER A 65 -18.26 1.23 27.54
N THR A 66 -17.05 1.78 27.63
CA THR A 66 -16.65 2.46 28.83
C THR A 66 -17.73 3.49 29.01
N HIS A 67 -18.61 3.25 29.99
CA HIS A 67 -19.54 4.24 30.49
C HIS A 67 -18.71 5.48 30.80
N ILE A 68 -18.67 6.43 29.87
CA ILE A 68 -18.30 7.80 30.17
C ILE A 68 -19.49 8.31 30.96
N VAL A 69 -19.44 8.12 32.28
CA VAL A 69 -20.36 8.77 33.20
C VAL A 69 -20.15 10.27 33.03
N PRO A 70 -21.16 11.03 32.54
CA PRO A 70 -21.04 12.48 32.52
C PRO A 70 -20.85 12.95 33.97
N PRO A 71 -19.95 13.91 34.23
CA PRO A 71 -19.75 14.41 35.57
C PRO A 71 -21.08 14.93 36.09
N LYS A 72 -21.55 14.34 37.21
CA LYS A 72 -22.74 14.79 37.92
C LYS A 72 -22.54 16.26 38.23
N GLY A 73 -23.31 17.13 37.57
CA GLY A 73 -23.39 18.55 37.92
C GLY A 73 -23.71 18.65 39.40
N LYS A 74 -22.78 19.22 40.17
CA LYS A 74 -23.06 19.61 41.55
C LYS A 74 -24.05 20.78 41.50
N ARG A 75 -25.06 20.65 42.36
CA ARG A 75 -26.14 21.60 42.63
C ARG A 75 -25.64 23.01 42.85
#